data_AF-A0A657ITS9-F1
#
_entry.id   AF-A0A657ITS9-F1
#
_cell.length_a   1.000
_cell.length_b   1.000
_cell.length_c   1.000
_cell.angle_alpha   90.00
_cell.angle_beta   90.00
_cell.angle_gamma   90.00
#
_symmetry.space_group_name_H-M   'P 1'
#
loop_
_entity.id
_entity.type
_entity.pdbx_description
1 polymer ?
#
loop_
_entity_poly.entity_id
_entity_poly.type
_entity_poly.pdbx_seq_one_letter_code
_entity_poly.pdbx_strand_id
1 'polypeptide(L)' 'MTQTAEGMKSARVVLELARRHGVEMPIVEAVVAVLEGRVAVEQLQPMLLGRRLKAETPHRD' A
#
# COMPACT_ATOMS: atom_id res chain seq x y z
N MET A 1 -2.32 28.05 -2.83
CA MET A 1 -2.78 26.96 -3.72
C MET A 1 -3.43 25.90 -2.85
N THR A 2 -4.66 25.49 -3.17
CA THR A 2 -5.37 24.46 -2.42
C THR A 2 -5.72 23.36 -3.42
N GLN A 3 -4.87 22.32 -3.48
CA GLN A 3 -5.12 21.15 -4.31
C GLN A 3 -5.74 20.05 -3.43
N THR A 4 -6.68 19.30 -4.00
CA THR A 4 -7.34 18.20 -3.29
C THR A 4 -6.44 16.96 -3.28
N ALA A 5 -6.28 16.34 -2.11
CA ALA A 5 -5.66 15.03 -1.96
C ALA A 5 -6.71 13.92 -2.20
N GLU A 6 -6.99 13.60 -3.46
CA GLU A 6 -8.00 12.60 -3.84
C GLU A 6 -7.74 11.21 -3.24
N GLY A 7 -6.46 10.86 -3.07
CA GLY A 7 -6.02 9.61 -2.47
C GLY A 7 -6.56 9.36 -1.06
N MET A 8 -6.94 10.40 -0.30
CA MET A 8 -7.55 10.22 1.02
C MET A 8 -8.85 9.40 0.97
N LYS A 9 -9.63 9.51 -0.11
CA LYS A 9 -10.87 8.75 -0.28
C LYS A 9 -10.62 7.41 -0.98
N SER A 10 -9.82 7.43 -2.05
CA SER A 10 -9.67 6.28 -2.94
C SER A 10 -8.83 5.15 -2.35
N ALA A 11 -7.87 5.43 -1.45
CA ALA A 11 -6.93 4.42 -0.95
C ALA A 11 -7.62 3.21 -0.31
N ARG A 12 -8.65 3.45 0.54
CA ARG A 12 -9.38 2.37 1.21
C ARG A 12 -10.21 1.53 0.23
N VAL A 13 -10.83 2.17 -0.76
CA VAL A 13 -11.62 1.50 -1.80
C VAL A 13 -10.74 0.63 -2.69
N VAL A 14 -9.58 1.14 -3.10
CA VAL A 14 -8.59 0.38 -3.86
C VAL A 14 -8.10 -0.84 -3.07
N LEU A 15 -7.80 -0.66 -1.77
CA LEU A 15 -7.37 -1.78 -0.92
C LEU A 15 -8.45 -2.85 -0.78
N GLU A 16 -9.71 -2.45 -0.62
CA GLU A 16 -10.82 -3.39 -0.55
C GLU A 16 -10.98 -4.17 -1.87
N LEU A 17 -10.89 -3.49 -3.00
CA LEU A 17 -10.94 -4.12 -4.32
C LEU A 17 -9.78 -5.11 -4.51
N ALA A 18 -8.56 -4.72 -4.16
CA ALA A 18 -7.39 -5.58 -4.25
C ALA A 18 -7.57 -6.88 -3.46
N ARG A 19 -8.10 -6.79 -2.23
CA ARG A 19 -8.41 -7.97 -1.39
C ARG A 19 -9.44 -8.89 -2.05
N ARG A 20 -10.50 -8.33 -2.64
CA ARG A 20 -11.52 -9.13 -3.37
C ARG A 20 -10.92 -9.90 -4.55
N HIS A 21 -9.87 -9.37 -5.16
CA HIS A 21 -9.19 -9.99 -6.30
C HIS A 21 -7.89 -10.73 -5.95
N GLY A 22 -7.53 -10.85 -4.67
CA GLY A 22 -6.29 -11.50 -4.23
C GLY A 22 -5.01 -10.77 -4.70
N VAL A 23 -5.09 -9.47 -4.97
CA VAL A 23 -3.94 -8.66 -5.36
C VAL A 23 -3.26 -8.11 -4.11
N GLU A 24 -1.98 -8.44 -3.91
CA GLU A 24 -1.18 -7.84 -2.85
C GLU A 24 -0.87 -6.36 -3.18
N MET A 25 -1.28 -5.44 -2.31
CA MET A 25 -1.00 -4.00 -2.44
C MET A 25 -0.34 -3.43 -1.18
N PRO A 26 0.88 -3.88 -0.85
CA PRO A 26 1.57 -3.55 0.42
C PRO A 26 1.80 -2.06 0.63
N ILE A 27 2.02 -1.30 -0.45
CA ILE A 27 2.14 0.17 -0.37
C ILE A 27 0.79 0.80 -0.02
N VAL A 28 -0.30 0.37 -0.66
CA VAL A 28 -1.64 0.90 -0.40
C VAL A 28 -2.11 0.53 1.01
N GLU A 29 -1.82 -0.69 1.47
CA GLU A 29 -2.07 -1.13 2.84
C GLU A 29 -1.42 -0.21 3.87
N ALA A 30 -0.15 0.12 3.65
CA ALA A 30 0.62 0.95 4.56
C ALA A 30 0.14 2.42 4.52
N VAL A 31 -0.20 2.96 3.35
CA VAL A 31 -0.82 4.29 3.20
C VAL A 31 -2.17 4.36 3.92
N VAL A 32 -3.04 3.35 3.76
CA VAL A 32 -4.33 3.30 4.47
C VAL A 32 -4.12 3.25 5.99
N ALA A 33 -3.13 2.50 6.49
CA ALA A 33 -2.83 2.45 7.91
C ALA A 33 -2.37 3.81 8.48
N VAL A 34 -1.59 4.59 7.71
CA VAL A 34 -1.20 5.95 8.07
C VAL A 34 -2.41 6.89 8.06
N LEU A 35 -3.21 6.87 6.99
CA LEU A 35 -4.40 7.72 6.87
C LEU A 35 -5.44 7.45 7.96
N GLU A 36 -5.52 6.21 8.45
CA GLU A 36 -6.38 5.82 9.57
C GLU A 36 -5.73 6.01 10.96
N GLY A 37 -4.50 6.56 11.01
CA GLY A 37 -3.78 6.83 12.27
C GLY A 37 -3.30 5.59 13.02
N ARG A 38 -3.28 4.43 12.37
CA ARG A 38 -2.85 3.14 12.96
C ARG A 38 -1.33 2.97 12.95
N VAL A 39 -0.64 3.66 12.04
CA VAL A 39 0.81 3.56 11.81
C VAL A 39 1.36 4.97 11.60
N ALA A 40 2.51 5.28 12.21
CA ALA A 40 3.22 6.52 11.96
C ALA A 40 4.01 6.44 10.63
N VAL A 41 4.18 7.55 9.93
CA VAL A 41 4.82 7.59 8.59
C VAL A 41 6.24 7.02 8.63
N GLU A 42 6.95 7.24 9.72
CA GLU A 42 8.33 6.79 9.95
C GLU A 42 8.45 5.26 10.00
N GLN A 43 7.34 4.56 10.28
CA GLN A 43 7.29 3.11 10.33
C GLN A 43 7.12 2.47 8.95
N LEU A 44 6.79 3.25 7.91
CA LEU A 44 6.57 2.72 6.55
C LEU A 44 7.81 2.08 5.96
N GLN A 45 8.99 2.68 6.15
CA GLN A 45 10.25 2.18 5.60
C GLN A 45 10.54 0.74 6.07
N PRO A 46 10.65 0.46 7.39
CA PRO A 46 10.95 -0.90 7.86
C PRO A 46 9.83 -1.89 7.48
N MET A 47 8.57 -1.47 7.45
CA MET A 47 7.45 -2.33 7.03
C MET A 47 7.52 -2.74 5.56
N LEU A 48 7.85 -1.81 4.66
CA LEU A 48 7.85 -2.06 3.22
C LEU A 48 9.14 -2.76 2.77
N LEU A 49 10.28 -2.36 3.31
CA LEU A 49 11.59 -2.91 2.92
C LEU A 49 11.92 -4.23 3.63
N GLY A 50 11.28 -4.53 4.76
CA GLY A 50 11.44 -5.81 5.48
C GLY A 50 10.67 -6.99 4.85
N ARG A 51 9.95 -6.75 3.75
CA ARG A 51 9.17 -7.79 3.06
C ARG A 51 10.07 -8.81 2.38
N ARG A 52 9.54 -10.02 2.19
CA ARG A 52 10.20 -11.06 1.39
C ARG A 52 10.46 -10.53 -0.03
N LEU A 53 11.68 -10.73 -0.50
CA LEU A 53 12.07 -10.41 -1.87
C LEU A 53 11.22 -11.22 -2.87
N LYS A 54 10.74 -10.53 -3.90
CA LYS A 54 9.97 -11.10 -5.01
C LYS A 54 10.67 -10.73 -6.31
N ALA A 55 10.82 -11.69 -7.21
CA ALA A 55 11.34 -11.42 -8.55
C ALA A 55 10.34 -10.54 -9.33
N GLU A 56 10.86 -9.58 -10.08
CA GLU A 56 10.02 -8.68 -10.88
C GLU A 56 9.31 -9.41 -12.03
N THR A 57 9.96 -10.45 -12.57
CA THR A 57 9.40 -11.33 -13.59
C THR A 57 9.60 -12.77 -13.13
N PRO A 58 8.63 -13.70 -13.35
CA PRO A 58 8.89 -15.12 -13.17
C PRO A 58 10.12 -15.50 -14.01
N HIS A 59 11.12 -16.13 -13.40
CA HIS A 59 12.23 -16.69 -14.16
C HIS A 59 11.64 -17.73 -15.10
N ARG A 60 11.64 -17.44 -16.40
CA ARG A 60 11.29 -18.42 -17.43
C ARG A 60 12.60 -19.11 -17.79
N ASP A 61 12.72 -20.37 -17.38
CA ASP A 61 13.77 -21.27 -17.87
C ASP A 61 13.66 -21.47 -19.38
#